data_AF-A0A5D9C4F1-F1
#
_entry.id   AF-A0A5D9C4F1-F1
#
_cell.length_a   1.000
_cell.length_b   1.000
_cell.length_c   1.000
_cell.angle_alpha   90.00
_cell.angle_beta   90.00
_cell.angle_gamma   90.00
#
_symmetry.space_group_name_H-M   'P 1'
#
loop_
_entity.id
_entity.type
_entity.pdbx_description
1 polymer ?
#
loop_
_entity_poly.entity_id
_entity_poly.type
_entity_poly.pdbx_seq_one_letter_code
_entity_poly.pdbx_strand_id
1 'polypeptide(L)'
;MIEARGEKPETWIVRVGCDTCKKWRAVDLDALLADRGADFSLVNRRYRCRLKPDCSGWNQFYYYSGVMRPLWDDATTDRWMKHDSQVRTTVAFIVKHLEGYFRPDHAPPGVDQWAWSWADDRERKRLMMIARG
;
A
#
# COMPACT_ATOMS: atom_id res chain seq x y z
N MET A 1 22.77 42.75 17.11
CA MET A 1 21.37 42.90 16.71
C MET A 1 20.87 41.50 16.42
N ILE A 2 20.06 40.94 17.32
CA ILE A 2 19.59 39.55 17.24
C ILE A 2 18.39 39.57 16.31
N GLU A 3 18.57 39.07 15.08
CA GLU A 3 17.50 38.96 14.09
C GLU A 3 16.39 38.05 14.60
N ALA A 4 15.16 38.48 14.37
CA ALA A 4 13.94 37.89 14.90
C ALA A 4 13.79 36.42 14.51
N ARG A 5 13.62 35.55 15.52
CA ARG A 5 13.12 34.17 15.39
C ARG A 5 11.64 34.16 14.99
N GLY A 6 11.29 34.72 13.82
CA GLY A 6 9.89 34.94 13.43
C GLY A 6 9.47 34.35 12.09
N GLU A 7 10.37 34.21 11.12
CA GLU A 7 9.97 33.84 9.75
C GLU A 7 10.78 32.61 9.31
N LYS A 8 10.12 31.43 9.29
CA LYS A 8 10.72 30.20 8.76
C LYS A 8 11.12 30.47 7.30
N PRO A 9 12.39 30.32 6.91
CA PRO A 9 12.78 30.55 5.52
C PRO A 9 12.09 29.52 4.62
N GLU A 10 11.62 29.97 3.44
CA GLU A 10 10.96 29.16 2.40
C GLU A 10 11.80 27.96 1.88
N THR A 11 13.03 27.80 2.39
CA THR A 11 14.04 26.85 1.94
C THR A 11 13.87 25.42 2.47
N TRP A 12 13.12 25.19 3.56
CA TRP A 12 12.94 23.85 4.14
C TRP A 12 11.50 23.38 4.05
N ILE A 13 11.15 22.82 2.89
CA ILE A 13 9.82 22.28 2.63
C ILE A 13 9.82 20.78 2.86
N VAL A 14 8.98 20.30 3.78
CA VAL A 14 8.67 18.88 3.90
C VAL A 14 7.56 18.52 2.90
N ARG A 15 7.78 17.45 2.13
CA ARG A 15 6.80 16.93 1.18
C ARG A 15 6.48 15.48 1.50
N VAL A 16 5.24 15.11 1.22
CA VAL A 16 4.80 13.72 1.18
C VAL A 16 4.67 13.29 -0.28
N GLY A 17 5.20 12.12 -0.61
CA GLY A 17 5.16 11.53 -1.94
C GLY A 17 4.71 10.07 -1.89
N CYS A 18 4.05 9.61 -2.95
CA CYS A 18 3.69 8.21 -3.10
C CYS A 18 4.36 7.58 -4.31
N ASP A 19 5.09 6.48 -4.11
CA ASP A 19 5.76 5.77 -5.20
C ASP A 19 4.81 5.06 -6.16
N THR A 20 3.56 4.80 -5.75
CA THR A 20 2.57 4.12 -6.59
C THR A 20 1.83 5.10 -7.50
N CYS A 21 1.21 6.15 -6.93
CA CYS A 21 0.45 7.12 -7.74
C CYS A 21 1.28 8.31 -8.22
N LYS A 22 2.54 8.44 -7.80
CA LYS A 22 3.50 9.50 -8.15
C LYS A 22 3.01 10.92 -7.83
N LYS A 23 2.01 11.05 -6.96
CA LYS A 23 1.53 12.35 -6.47
C LYS A 23 2.37 12.82 -5.30
N TRP A 24 2.49 14.13 -5.20
CA TRP A 24 3.27 14.83 -4.19
C TRP A 24 2.42 15.95 -3.60
N ARG A 25 2.64 16.25 -2.32
CA ARG A 25 2.00 17.37 -1.63
C ARG A 25 2.95 17.94 -0.57
N ALA A 26 2.93 19.25 -0.37
CA ALA A 26 3.59 19.86 0.78
C ALA A 26 2.89 19.41 2.07
N VAL A 27 3.68 19.15 3.11
CA VAL A 27 3.14 18.87 4.43
C VAL A 27 2.99 20.18 5.17
N ASP A 28 1.77 20.45 5.63
CA ASP A 28 1.51 21.54 6.57
C ASP A 28 2.03 21.10 7.95
N LEU A 29 3.22 21.59 8.31
CA LEU A 29 3.87 21.24 9.57
C LEU A 29 3.16 21.90 10.75
N ASP A 30 2.61 23.09 10.58
CA ASP A 30 1.98 23.82 11.68
C ASP A 30 0.63 23.18 12.03
N ALA A 31 -0.15 22.76 11.03
CA ALA A 31 -1.35 21.96 11.25
C ALA A 31 -1.02 20.59 11.90
N LEU A 32 0.08 19.96 11.51
CA LEU A 32 0.52 18.69 12.09
C LEU A 32 0.92 18.84 13.56
N LEU A 33 1.65 19.92 13.89
CA LEU A 33 2.04 20.24 15.25
C LEU A 33 0.82 20.53 16.13
N ALA A 34 -0.20 21.20 15.59
CA ALA A 34 -1.46 21.45 16.30
C ALA A 34 -2.26 20.16 16.57
N ASP A 35 -2.27 19.19 15.64
CA ASP A 35 -3.01 17.92 15.77
C ASP A 35 -2.27 16.88 16.64
N ARG A 36 -0.94 16.77 16.49
CA ARG A 36 -0.14 15.65 17.05
C ARG A 36 0.85 16.06 18.13
N GLY A 37 1.11 17.36 18.30
CA GLY A 37 2.11 17.89 19.20
C GLY A 37 3.54 17.87 18.63
N ALA A 38 4.46 18.51 19.35
CA ALA A 38 5.85 18.71 18.93
C ALA A 38 6.70 17.43 18.95
N ASP A 39 6.32 16.42 19.76
CA ASP A 39 7.04 15.14 19.86
C ASP A 39 6.76 14.21 18.67
N PHE A 40 5.85 14.60 17.77
CA PHE A 40 5.51 13.81 16.62
C PHE A 40 6.58 13.89 15.52
N SER A 41 7.31 12.78 15.33
CA SER A 41 8.33 12.67 14.29
C SER A 41 7.77 12.10 12.98
N LEU A 42 8.13 12.71 11.84
CA LEU A 42 7.91 12.19 10.49
C LEU A 42 9.04 11.23 10.01
N VAL A 43 10.16 11.20 10.74
CA VAL A 43 11.33 10.40 10.37
C VAL A 43 11.01 8.91 10.51
N ASN A 44 11.46 8.11 9.54
CA ASN A 44 11.24 6.66 9.50
C ASN A 44 9.75 6.27 9.55
N ARG A 45 8.86 7.14 9.07
CA ARG A 45 7.43 6.88 8.99
C ARG A 45 6.95 6.82 7.54
N ARG A 46 6.01 5.92 7.31
CA ARG A 46 5.22 5.83 6.08
C ARG A 46 3.76 5.56 6.41
N TYR A 47 2.85 6.04 5.58
CA TYR A 47 1.39 5.87 5.77
C TYR A 47 0.74 5.31 4.50
N ARG A 48 -0.46 4.74 4.61
CA ARG A 48 -1.23 4.40 3.40
C ARG A 48 -1.54 5.65 2.60
N CYS A 49 -1.46 5.53 1.27
CA CYS A 49 -1.65 6.66 0.39
C CYS A 49 -3.05 7.27 0.55
N ARG A 50 -3.08 8.58 0.78
CA ARG A 50 -4.31 9.40 0.81
C ARG A 50 -4.25 10.57 -0.19
N LEU A 51 -3.24 10.59 -1.07
CA LEU A 51 -3.05 11.65 -2.07
C LEU A 51 -3.93 11.46 -3.30
N LYS A 52 -4.31 10.21 -3.60
CA LYS A 52 -5.24 9.85 -4.65
C LYS A 52 -6.24 8.85 -4.05
N PRO A 53 -7.55 9.02 -4.29
CA PRO A 53 -8.53 7.98 -3.99
C PRO A 53 -8.10 6.64 -4.62
N ASP A 54 -8.38 5.55 -3.91
CA ASP A 54 -8.11 4.16 -4.34
C ASP A 54 -6.64 3.81 -4.60
N CYS A 55 -5.71 4.62 -4.10
CA CYS A 55 -4.30 4.27 -4.15
C CYS A 55 -3.91 3.36 -2.99
N SER A 56 -3.52 2.12 -3.30
CA SER A 56 -3.02 1.14 -2.32
C SER A 56 -1.55 1.35 -1.94
N GLY A 57 -0.90 2.39 -2.46
CA GLY A 57 0.51 2.69 -2.22
C GLY A 57 0.83 3.17 -0.81
N TRP A 58 2.12 3.45 -0.60
CA TRP A 58 2.64 4.06 0.63
C TRP A 58 3.06 5.52 0.37
N ASN A 59 2.71 6.39 1.30
CA ASN A 59 3.17 7.76 1.41
C ASN A 59 4.44 7.79 2.27
N GLN A 60 5.47 8.44 1.74
CA GLN A 60 6.76 8.63 2.40
C GLN A 60 7.08 10.12 2.48
N PHE A 61 7.90 10.52 3.44
CA PHE A 61 8.21 11.93 3.70
C PHE A 61 9.63 12.27 3.26
N TYR A 62 9.77 13.49 2.76
CA TYR A 62 11.01 14.01 2.24
C TYR A 62 11.16 15.44 2.70
N TYR A 63 12.39 15.90 2.87
CA TYR A 63 12.68 17.30 3.10
C TYR A 63 13.47 17.87 1.92
N TYR A 64 13.21 19.12 1.58
CA TYR A 64 13.96 19.84 0.57
C TYR A 64 15.11 20.62 1.20
N SER A 65 16.32 20.38 0.71
CA SER A 65 17.52 21.18 1.03
C SER A 65 18.45 21.18 -0.18
N GLY A 66 18.07 21.93 -1.21
CA GLY A 66 18.71 21.92 -2.55
C GLY A 66 18.33 20.69 -3.40
N VAL A 67 18.33 19.50 -2.79
CA VAL A 67 17.78 18.27 -3.36
C VAL A 67 16.73 17.65 -2.43
N MET A 68 15.82 16.87 -2.99
CA MET A 68 14.84 16.11 -2.20
C MET A 68 15.55 14.96 -1.48
N ARG A 69 15.58 15.03 -0.15
CA ARG A 69 16.20 14.01 0.70
C ARG A 69 15.11 13.22 1.42
N PRO A 70 15.24 11.88 1.50
CA PRO A 70 14.31 11.07 2.26
C PRO A 70 14.37 11.40 3.76
N LEU A 71 13.23 11.36 4.44
CA LEU A 71 13.15 11.42 5.91
C LEU A 71 13.15 10.01 6.50
N TRP A 72 14.04 9.15 6.03
CA TRP A 72 14.25 7.83 6.60
C TRP A 72 15.69 7.38 6.42
N ASP A 73 16.12 6.44 7.25
CA ASP A 73 17.45 5.83 7.19
C ASP A 73 17.48 4.56 6.32
N ASP A 74 18.68 4.13 5.97
CA ASP A 74 18.90 2.93 5.14
C ASP A 74 18.33 1.68 5.80
N ALA A 75 18.51 1.53 7.12
CA ALA A 75 17.97 0.39 7.87
C ALA A 75 16.44 0.31 7.79
N THR A 76 15.76 1.46 7.81
CA THR A 76 14.31 1.55 7.66
C THR A 76 13.88 1.24 6.24
N THR A 77 14.62 1.75 5.25
CA THR A 77 14.42 1.39 3.83
C THR A 77 14.50 -0.11 3.63
N ASP A 78 15.55 -0.75 4.15
CA ASP A 78 15.78 -2.18 4.01
C ASP A 78 14.65 -3.00 4.65
N ARG A 79 14.20 -2.60 5.85
CA ARG A 79 13.05 -3.24 6.51
C ARG A 79 11.78 -3.13 5.67
N TRP A 80 11.51 -1.95 5.11
CA TRP A 80 10.34 -1.74 4.26
C TRP A 80 10.43 -2.53 2.97
N MET A 81 11.59 -2.56 2.31
CA MET A 81 11.81 -3.34 1.09
C MET A 81 11.64 -4.84 1.34
N LYS A 82 12.19 -5.35 2.45
CA LYS A 82 12.03 -6.76 2.84
C LYS A 82 10.57 -7.10 3.09
N HIS A 83 9.85 -6.27 3.84
CA HIS A 83 8.43 -6.46 4.11
C HIS A 83 7.61 -6.44 2.80
N ASP A 84 7.83 -5.45 1.94
CA ASP A 84 7.08 -5.30 0.70
C ASP A 84 7.40 -6.44 -0.29
N SER A 85 8.64 -6.93 -0.30
CA SER A 85 9.04 -8.14 -1.03
C SER A 85 8.31 -9.38 -0.51
N GLN A 86 8.26 -9.60 0.80
CA GLN A 86 7.53 -10.72 1.39
C GLN A 86 6.05 -10.68 1.02
N VAL A 87 5.40 -9.52 1.16
CA VAL A 87 3.99 -9.35 0.76
C VAL A 87 3.79 -9.69 -0.71
N ARG A 88 4.65 -9.20 -1.61
CA ARG A 88 4.57 -9.51 -3.04
C ARG A 88 4.72 -11.01 -3.30
N THR A 89 5.69 -11.67 -2.66
CA THR A 89 5.91 -13.11 -2.81
C THR A 89 4.72 -13.91 -2.28
N THR A 90 4.17 -13.55 -1.12
CA THR A 90 2.98 -14.21 -0.55
C THR A 90 1.77 -14.05 -1.46
N VAL A 91 1.50 -12.83 -1.97
CA VAL A 91 0.40 -12.59 -2.91
C VAL A 91 0.59 -13.39 -4.19
N ALA A 92 1.81 -13.40 -4.76
CA ALA A 92 2.10 -14.19 -5.96
C ALA A 92 1.93 -15.70 -5.71
N PHE A 93 2.32 -16.20 -4.54
CA PHE A 93 2.09 -17.59 -4.15
C PHE A 93 0.59 -17.90 -4.05
N ILE A 94 -0.18 -17.05 -3.37
CA ILE A 94 -1.64 -17.22 -3.26
C ILE A 94 -2.28 -17.21 -4.64
N VAL A 95 -1.95 -16.24 -5.48
CA VAL A 95 -2.48 -16.15 -6.86
C VAL A 95 -2.11 -17.40 -7.65
N LYS A 96 -0.85 -17.82 -7.65
CA LYS A 96 -0.42 -19.05 -8.35
C LYS A 96 -1.13 -20.29 -7.83
N HIS A 97 -1.35 -20.38 -6.51
CA HIS A 97 -2.04 -21.52 -5.92
C HIS A 97 -3.51 -21.51 -6.33
N LEU A 98 -4.18 -20.35 -6.24
CA LEU A 98 -5.56 -20.14 -6.67
C LEU A 98 -5.77 -20.35 -8.17
N GLU A 99 -4.84 -19.93 -9.02
CA GLU A 99 -4.86 -20.19 -10.48
C GLU A 99 -4.82 -21.68 -10.79
N GLY A 100 -4.17 -22.50 -9.96
CA GLY A 100 -4.21 -23.97 -10.08
C GLY A 100 -5.58 -24.57 -9.74
N TYR A 101 -6.41 -23.87 -8.96
CA TYR A 101 -7.77 -24.29 -8.61
C TYR A 101 -8.82 -23.69 -9.55
N PHE A 102 -8.54 -22.55 -10.18
CA PHE A 102 -9.46 -21.93 -11.13
C PHE A 102 -9.46 -22.67 -12.46
N ARG A 103 -10.57 -23.34 -12.75
CA ARG A 103 -10.80 -24.07 -13.99
C ARG A 103 -11.90 -23.37 -14.81
N PRO A 104 -11.57 -22.82 -15.99
CA PRO A 104 -12.49 -21.97 -16.76
C PRO A 104 -13.54 -22.77 -17.57
N ASP A 105 -13.68 -24.08 -17.36
CA ASP A 105 -14.67 -24.88 -18.06
C ASP A 105 -16.11 -24.54 -17.62
N HIS A 106 -17.03 -24.63 -18.58
CA HIS A 106 -18.43 -24.34 -18.34
C HIS A 106 -19.05 -25.34 -17.37
N ALA A 107 -19.82 -24.83 -16.40
CA ALA A 107 -20.55 -25.65 -15.46
C ALA A 107 -21.67 -26.45 -16.17
N PRO A 108 -21.88 -27.71 -15.76
CA PRO A 108 -23.04 -28.48 -16.19
C PRO A 108 -24.37 -27.82 -15.80
N PRO A 109 -25.48 -28.10 -16.50
CA PRO A 109 -26.79 -27.53 -16.19
C PRO A 109 -27.19 -27.79 -14.73
N GLY A 110 -27.67 -26.75 -14.06
CA GLY A 110 -28.09 -26.82 -12.65
C GLY A 110 -26.96 -26.66 -11.63
N VAL A 111 -25.70 -26.50 -12.06
CA VAL A 111 -24.55 -26.22 -11.19
C VAL A 111 -24.13 -24.75 -11.33
N ASP A 112 -23.85 -24.07 -10.21
CA ASP A 112 -23.34 -22.70 -10.21
C ASP A 112 -21.95 -22.61 -10.87
N GLN A 113 -21.79 -21.66 -11.81
CA GLN A 113 -20.56 -21.50 -12.60
C GLN A 113 -19.37 -21.10 -11.74
N TRP A 114 -19.57 -20.22 -10.75
CA TRP A 114 -18.47 -19.79 -9.88
C TRP A 114 -18.02 -20.95 -8.99
N ALA A 115 -18.95 -21.63 -8.31
CA ALA A 115 -18.63 -22.81 -7.51
C ALA A 115 -17.93 -23.89 -8.33
N TRP A 116 -18.39 -24.16 -9.57
CA TRP A 116 -17.75 -25.12 -10.46
C TRP A 116 -16.31 -24.74 -10.83
N SER A 117 -16.09 -23.46 -11.15
CA SER A 117 -14.78 -22.97 -11.57
C SER A 117 -13.73 -23.00 -10.46
N TRP A 118 -14.13 -22.99 -9.19
CA TRP A 118 -13.20 -23.06 -8.04
C TRP A 118 -13.13 -24.44 -7.37
N ALA A 119 -14.05 -25.35 -7.72
CA ALA A 119 -14.16 -26.66 -7.10
C ALA A 119 -13.09 -27.65 -7.58
N ASP A 120 -12.53 -28.41 -6.64
CA ASP A 120 -11.70 -29.57 -6.97
C ASP A 120 -12.52 -30.75 -7.53
N ASP A 121 -11.87 -31.84 -7.96
CA ASP A 121 -12.55 -32.99 -8.57
C ASP A 121 -13.58 -33.66 -7.63
N ARG A 122 -13.36 -33.59 -6.31
CA ARG A 122 -14.25 -34.17 -5.31
C ARG A 122 -15.46 -33.27 -5.07
N GLU A 123 -15.24 -31.96 -5.01
CA GLU A 123 -16.27 -30.93 -4.87
C GLU A 123 -17.16 -30.86 -6.10
N ARG A 124 -16.59 -30.95 -7.31
CA ARG A 124 -17.36 -31.04 -8.56
C ARG A 124 -18.30 -32.23 -8.61
N LYS A 125 -17.85 -33.40 -8.12
CA LYS A 125 -18.73 -34.58 -7.96
C LYS A 125 -19.88 -34.30 -7.01
N ARG A 126 -19.65 -33.57 -5.91
CA ARG A 126 -20.71 -33.20 -4.95
C ARG A 126 -21.68 -32.19 -5.56
N LEU A 127 -21.19 -31.16 -6.23
CA LEU A 127 -22.02 -30.19 -6.95
C LEU A 127 -22.92 -30.87 -7.97
N MET A 128 -22.39 -31.84 -8.71
CA MET A 128 -23.16 -32.66 -9.66
C MET A 128 -24.19 -33.56 -8.99
N MET A 129 -23.93 -34.09 -7.80
CA MET A 129 -24.91 -34.86 -7.04
C MET A 129 -26.07 -33.96 -6.57
N ILE A 130 -25.76 -32.79 -6.01
CA ILE A 130 -26.76 -31.81 -5.54
C ILE A 130 -27.62 -31.30 -6.70
N ALA A 131 -27.01 -31.00 -7.86
CA ALA A 131 -27.76 -30.52 -9.02
C ALA A 131 -28.68 -31.59 -9.63
N ARG A 132 -28.45 -32.88 -9.32
CA ARG A 132 -29.26 -34.02 -9.79
C ARG A 132 -30.30 -34.48 -8.77
N GLY A 133 -30.27 -33.99 -7.53
CA GLY A 133 -31.17 -34.39 -6.45
C GLY A 133 -30.89 -33.67 -5.13
#